data_AF-A0A0F9RN61-F1
#
_entry.id   AF-A0A0F9RN61-F1
#
_cell.length_a   1.000
_cell.length_b   1.000
_cell.length_c   1.000
_cell.angle_alpha   90.00
_cell.angle_beta   90.00
_cell.angle_gamma   90.00
#
_symmetry.space_group_name_H-M   'P 1'
#
loop_
_entity.id
_entity.type
_entity.pdbx_description
1 polymer ?
#
loop_
_entity_poly.entity_id
_entity_poly.type
_entity_poly.pdbx_seq_one_letter_code
_entity_poly.pdbx_strand_id
1 'polypeptide(L)'
;SRVKAAFLHAYFSCDGYVGKGENSPKIEAYSVNQLLLEDVRNLLQSLNIQSKIYLKKSNIDIVDKNTGKNYQYNNHVSYRLQIFDYQSLFRFCNYIGIKKSYSANRVINFEIKEPIEFTEIKDIEPIGTKKTYDLSIMHEDVDRGTCRNFIINNGLQMHNSGKDFMVSLMALYEVMRLLEIPGGSPFKYYNIAEGNPVFILTVANSTDQARILFTEIKEKMTSSEYFRDKIGHIEADKISLRTPQDVAFCELVFDVGDGPVFYDVLKKEEQNEQEESQTVTAK
;
A
#
# COMPACT_ATOMS: atom_id res chain seq x y z
N SER A 1 8.24 25.22 -5.77
CA SER A 1 9.47 24.80 -5.06
C SER A 1 10.28 25.97 -4.52
N ARG A 2 10.58 27.01 -5.32
CA ARG A 2 11.47 28.13 -4.95
C ARG A 2 11.09 28.89 -3.66
N VAL A 3 9.81 29.17 -3.43
CA VAL A 3 9.34 29.87 -2.21
C VAL A 3 9.59 29.02 -0.96
N LYS A 4 9.31 27.72 -1.02
CA LYS A 4 9.57 26.77 0.08
C LYS A 4 11.05 26.72 0.41
N ALA A 5 11.89 26.61 -0.62
CA ALA A 5 13.34 26.61 -0.45
C ALA A 5 13.86 27.91 0.17
N ALA A 6 13.33 29.07 -0.24
CA ALA A 6 13.71 30.36 0.34
C ALA A 6 13.32 30.48 1.82
N PHE A 7 12.11 30.03 2.19
CA PHE A 7 11.68 29.96 3.59
C PHE A 7 12.60 29.05 4.41
N LEU A 8 12.85 27.83 3.93
CA LEU A 8 13.72 26.87 4.61
C LEU A 8 15.15 27.41 4.74
N HIS A 9 15.67 28.07 3.70
CA HIS A 9 16.99 28.69 3.73
C HIS A 9 17.06 29.77 4.83
N ALA A 10 16.07 30.64 4.92
CA ALA A 10 16.00 31.66 5.96
C ALA A 10 15.89 31.02 7.35
N TYR A 11 15.01 30.04 7.52
CA TYR A 11 14.79 29.32 8.79
C TYR A 11 16.09 28.67 9.29
N PHE A 12 16.76 27.87 8.44
CA PHE A 12 18.02 27.22 8.80
C PHE A 12 19.21 28.18 8.86
N SER A 13 19.13 29.38 8.28
CA SER A 13 20.16 30.40 8.47
C SER A 13 20.08 31.05 9.85
N CYS A 14 18.89 31.08 10.45
CA CYS A 14 18.67 31.64 11.80
C CYS A 14 18.95 30.60 12.88
N ASP A 15 18.30 29.43 12.79
CA ASP A 15 18.28 28.42 13.86
C ASP A 15 18.94 27.08 13.46
N GLY A 16 19.46 26.99 12.25
CA GLY A 16 20.09 25.79 11.74
C GLY A 16 21.53 25.62 12.22
N TYR A 17 21.90 24.38 12.47
CA TYR A 17 23.22 23.96 12.90
C TYR A 17 23.74 22.85 11.98
N VAL A 18 24.95 23.02 11.46
CA VAL A 18 25.65 21.97 10.70
C VAL A 18 26.69 21.33 11.61
N GLY A 19 26.44 20.07 11.96
CA GLY A 19 27.27 19.32 12.89
C GLY A 19 27.89 18.08 12.26
N LYS A 20 28.80 17.46 13.01
CA LYS A 20 29.29 16.10 12.74
C LYS A 20 28.64 15.17 13.76
N GLY A 21 27.88 14.18 13.30
CA GLY A 21 27.50 13.02 14.12
C GLY A 21 28.68 12.07 14.31
N GLU A 22 28.46 10.96 15.02
CA GLU A 22 29.53 9.97 15.27
C GLU A 22 30.15 9.46 13.96
N ASN A 23 29.32 9.15 12.95
CA ASN A 23 29.78 8.57 11.68
C ASN A 23 29.32 9.32 10.42
N SER A 24 28.46 10.35 10.54
CA SER A 24 27.95 11.09 9.38
C SER A 24 27.75 12.58 9.68
N PRO A 25 27.89 13.47 8.68
CA PRO A 25 27.47 14.86 8.81
C PRO A 25 25.96 14.92 9.10
N LYS A 26 25.52 15.99 9.76
CA LYS A 26 24.11 16.22 10.05
C LYS A 26 23.77 17.70 10.01
N ILE A 27 22.52 17.99 9.64
CA ILE A 27 21.94 19.34 9.76
C ILE A 27 20.83 19.25 10.80
N GLU A 28 20.86 20.14 11.77
CA GLU A 28 19.93 20.17 12.90
C GLU A 28 19.25 21.53 12.99
N ALA A 29 18.01 21.57 13.49
CA ALA A 29 17.33 22.78 13.92
C ALA A 29 16.61 22.51 15.24
N TYR A 30 16.50 23.51 16.10
CA TYR A 30 15.89 23.39 17.42
C TYR A 30 14.69 24.32 17.56
N SER A 31 13.64 23.86 18.22
CA SER A 31 12.52 24.70 18.60
C SER A 31 11.85 24.18 19.87
N VAL A 32 11.24 25.08 20.65
CA VAL A 32 10.33 24.70 21.74
C VAL A 32 8.92 24.36 21.21
N ASN A 33 8.60 24.77 19.98
CA ASN A 33 7.32 24.50 19.34
C ASN A 33 7.42 23.27 18.44
N GLN A 34 6.79 22.16 18.85
CA GLN A 34 6.76 20.92 18.09
C GLN A 34 6.07 21.09 16.73
N LEU A 35 4.94 21.79 16.69
CA LEU A 35 4.13 21.96 15.48
C LEU A 35 4.91 22.70 14.39
N LEU A 36 5.70 23.70 14.79
CA LEU A 36 6.59 24.40 13.86
C LEU A 36 7.60 23.43 13.21
N LEU A 37 8.22 22.54 13.98
CA LEU A 37 9.15 21.56 13.42
C LEU A 37 8.46 20.50 12.56
N GLU A 38 7.21 20.15 12.88
CA GLU A 38 6.40 19.27 12.02
C GLU A 38 6.11 19.91 10.67
N ASP A 39 5.75 21.20 10.65
CA ASP A 39 5.55 21.96 9.42
C ASP A 39 6.85 22.07 8.61
N VAL A 40 7.99 22.35 9.27
CA VAL A 40 9.30 22.38 8.63
C VAL A 40 9.67 21.01 8.06
N ARG A 41 9.41 19.92 8.80
CA ARG A 41 9.62 18.54 8.32
C ARG A 41 8.77 18.26 7.08
N ASN A 42 7.50 18.62 7.08
CA ASN A 42 6.60 18.41 5.95
C ASN A 42 7.07 19.22 4.71
N LEU A 43 7.57 20.44 4.93
CA LEU A 43 8.16 21.26 3.85
C LEU A 43 9.42 20.61 3.27
N LEU A 44 10.33 20.13 4.11
CA LEU A 44 11.54 19.38 3.70
C LEU A 44 11.17 18.13 2.91
N GLN A 45 10.19 17.38 3.39
CA GLN A 45 9.71 16.17 2.74
C GLN A 45 9.07 16.45 1.37
N SER A 46 8.40 17.60 1.20
CA SER A 46 7.90 18.02 -0.11
C SER A 46 9.00 18.36 -1.12
N LEU A 47 10.26 18.50 -0.67
CA LEU A 47 11.47 18.62 -1.48
C LEU A 47 12.26 17.29 -1.53
N ASN A 48 11.64 16.21 -1.05
CA ASN A 48 12.23 14.88 -0.90
C ASN A 48 13.54 14.92 -0.08
N ILE A 49 13.49 15.64 1.05
CA ILE A 49 14.53 15.70 2.07
C ILE A 49 13.94 15.09 3.34
N GLN A 50 14.43 13.92 3.72
CA GLN A 50 14.01 13.24 4.93
C GLN A 50 14.59 13.91 6.18
N SER A 51 13.81 13.92 7.25
CA SER A 51 14.25 14.39 8.56
C SER A 51 13.48 13.72 9.69
N LYS A 52 14.09 13.68 10.88
CA LYS A 52 13.48 13.12 12.10
C LYS A 52 13.42 14.18 13.19
N ILE A 53 12.33 14.17 13.95
CA ILE A 53 12.15 15.04 15.12
C ILE A 53 12.40 14.21 16.38
N TYR A 54 13.22 14.74 17.28
CA TYR A 54 13.58 14.13 18.55
C TYR A 54 13.19 15.05 19.70
N LEU A 55 12.66 14.48 20.78
CA LEU A 55 12.47 15.19 22.04
C LEU A 55 13.82 15.35 22.74
N LYS A 56 14.15 16.58 23.15
CA LYS A 56 15.35 16.91 23.93
C LYS A 56 14.94 17.55 25.25
N LYS A 57 15.19 16.84 26.34
CA LYS A 57 15.10 17.38 27.70
C LYS A 57 16.46 17.94 28.10
N SER A 58 16.49 19.17 28.58
CA SER A 58 17.71 19.83 29.04
C SER A 58 17.45 20.60 30.32
N ASN A 59 18.48 20.74 31.14
CA ASN A 59 18.48 21.70 32.23
C ASN A 59 19.09 23.00 31.70
N ILE A 60 18.45 24.13 32.00
CA ILE A 60 18.93 25.44 31.59
C ILE A 60 19.25 26.23 32.85
N ASP A 61 20.50 26.67 32.95
CA ASP A 61 20.93 27.59 33.98
C ASP A 61 20.90 29.01 33.40
N ILE A 62 20.05 29.88 33.94
CA ILE A 62 19.96 31.29 33.56
C ILE A 62 20.63 32.11 34.66
N VAL A 63 21.68 32.84 34.27
CA VAL A 63 22.34 33.80 35.16
C VAL A 63 21.73 35.18 34.91
N ASP A 64 21.05 35.73 35.91
CA ASP A 64 20.57 37.10 35.84
C ASP A 64 21.78 38.05 35.94
N LYS A 65 22.04 38.78 34.85
CA LYS A 65 23.18 39.70 34.76
C LYS A 65 23.11 40.86 35.75
N ASN A 66 21.91 41.26 36.19
CA ASN A 66 21.74 42.40 37.09
C ASN A 66 21.87 42.00 38.56
N THR A 67 21.43 40.79 38.90
CA THR A 67 21.43 40.32 40.31
C THR A 67 22.52 39.30 40.62
N GLY A 68 23.18 38.73 39.59
CA GLY A 68 24.14 37.63 39.73
C GLY A 68 23.52 36.32 40.22
N LYS A 69 22.19 36.24 40.32
CA LYS A 69 21.49 35.04 40.78
C LYS A 69 21.37 34.03 39.65
N ASN A 70 21.65 32.77 39.99
CA ASN A 70 21.48 31.63 39.09
C ASN A 70 20.10 31.02 39.29
N TYR A 71 19.35 30.89 38.21
CA TYR A 71 18.08 30.21 38.16
C TYR A 71 18.26 28.92 37.37
N GLN A 72 18.05 27.78 38.02
CA GLN A 72 18.10 26.49 37.37
C GLN A 72 16.70 26.06 36.97
N TYR A 73 16.45 26.00 35.66
CA TYR A 73 15.23 25.48 35.09
C TYR A 73 15.44 24.01 34.74
N ASN A 74 14.97 23.15 35.63
CA ASN A 74 14.96 21.71 35.39
C ASN A 74 13.85 21.36 34.40
N ASN A 75 14.11 20.37 33.55
CA ASN A 75 13.14 19.80 32.61
C ASN A 75 12.67 20.74 31.49
N HIS A 76 13.52 21.63 30.98
CA HIS A 76 13.18 22.35 29.75
C HIS A 76 13.04 21.36 28.60
N VAL A 77 11.88 21.40 27.94
CA VAL A 77 11.56 20.55 26.79
C VAL A 77 11.79 21.34 25.51
N SER A 78 12.62 20.79 24.64
CA SER A 78 12.82 21.28 23.28
C SER A 78 12.73 20.13 22.30
N TYR A 79 12.53 20.45 21.04
CA TYR A 79 12.45 19.51 19.94
C TYR A 79 13.62 19.78 19.00
N ARG A 80 14.21 18.71 18.48
CA ARG A 80 15.33 18.75 17.55
C ARG A 80 14.91 18.09 16.25
N LEU A 81 14.87 18.85 15.17
CA LEU A 81 14.77 18.32 13.81
C LEU A 81 16.17 18.00 13.30
N GLN A 82 16.36 16.83 12.70
CA GLN A 82 17.66 16.35 12.22
C GLN A 82 17.54 15.72 10.84
N ILE A 83 18.44 16.12 9.93
CA ILE A 83 18.72 15.52 8.63
C ILE A 83 20.06 14.82 8.75
N PHE A 84 20.14 13.53 8.43
CA PHE A 84 21.34 12.71 8.67
C PHE A 84 21.66 11.71 7.56
N ASP A 85 20.74 11.42 6.65
CA ASP A 85 21.00 10.58 5.49
C ASP A 85 21.70 11.40 4.38
N TYR A 86 22.66 10.78 3.70
CA TYR A 86 23.51 11.47 2.72
C TYR A 86 22.71 12.05 1.55
N GLN A 87 21.66 11.36 1.09
CA GLN A 87 20.84 11.83 -0.04
C GLN A 87 20.08 13.11 0.32
N SER A 88 19.43 13.15 1.48
CA SER A 88 18.71 14.33 1.96
C SER A 88 19.65 15.47 2.29
N LEU A 89 20.83 15.20 2.84
CA LEU A 89 21.87 16.21 3.05
C LEU A 89 22.34 16.84 1.74
N PHE A 90 22.59 16.02 0.72
CA PHE A 90 22.96 16.50 -0.61
C PHE A 90 21.85 17.34 -1.24
N ARG A 91 20.60 16.86 -1.20
CA ARG A 91 19.42 17.60 -1.71
C ARG A 91 19.22 18.90 -0.96
N PHE A 92 19.38 18.89 0.36
CA PHE A 92 19.30 20.08 1.19
C PHE A 92 20.34 21.12 0.76
N CYS A 93 21.61 20.71 0.59
CA CYS A 93 22.67 21.59 0.13
C CYS A 93 22.40 22.18 -1.26
N ASN A 94 21.81 21.41 -2.18
CA ASN A 94 21.55 21.88 -3.55
C ASN A 94 20.28 22.71 -3.70
N TYR A 95 19.20 22.36 -3.00
CA TYR A 95 17.91 23.03 -3.17
C TYR A 95 17.72 24.21 -2.23
N ILE A 96 18.22 24.10 -0.99
CA ILE A 96 17.99 25.09 0.06
C ILE A 96 19.27 25.92 0.24
N GLY A 97 20.40 25.24 0.38
CA GLY A 97 21.69 25.85 0.68
C GLY A 97 21.81 26.26 2.14
N ILE A 98 23.02 26.14 2.69
CA ILE A 98 23.45 26.79 3.94
C ILE A 98 24.81 27.41 3.63
N LYS A 99 25.10 28.59 4.19
CA LYS A 99 26.41 29.24 4.05
C LYS A 99 27.51 28.22 4.38
N LYS A 100 28.42 28.04 3.43
CA LYS A 100 29.52 27.06 3.45
C LYS A 100 30.34 27.19 4.74
N SER A 101 30.05 26.38 5.75
CA SER A 101 31.06 25.98 6.72
C SER A 101 31.91 24.87 6.09
N TYR A 102 33.15 24.69 6.56
CA TYR A 102 34.08 23.65 6.08
C TYR A 102 33.44 22.23 6.03
N SER A 103 32.42 21.98 6.85
CA SER A 103 31.66 20.74 6.93
C SER A 103 30.74 20.49 5.71
N ALA A 104 30.28 21.54 5.02
CA ALA A 104 29.40 21.42 3.84
C ALA A 104 30.13 20.80 2.64
N ASN A 105 31.44 21.06 2.49
CA ASN A 105 32.23 20.55 1.37
C ASN A 105 32.40 19.02 1.40
N ARG A 106 32.24 18.36 2.55
CA ARG A 106 32.30 16.89 2.65
C ARG A 106 31.03 16.20 2.15
N VAL A 107 29.89 16.87 2.17
CA VAL A 107 28.60 16.34 1.70
C VAL A 107 28.50 16.40 0.18
N ILE A 108 29.15 17.39 -0.45
CA ILE A 108 29.00 17.70 -1.88
C ILE A 108 29.70 16.69 -2.80
N ASN A 109 30.67 15.91 -2.30
CA ASN A 109 31.45 14.97 -3.11
C ASN A 109 30.86 13.54 -3.20
N PHE A 110 29.63 13.31 -2.73
CA PHE A 110 28.99 12.00 -2.82
C PHE A 110 28.22 11.84 -4.13
N GLU A 111 28.52 10.76 -4.85
CA GLU A 111 27.79 10.32 -6.03
C GLU A 111 26.45 9.72 -5.59
N ILE A 112 25.33 10.28 -6.07
CA ILE A 112 23.99 9.80 -5.72
C ILE A 112 23.72 8.50 -6.49
N LYS A 113 23.52 7.39 -5.76
CA LYS A 113 22.86 6.20 -6.32
C LYS A 113 21.36 6.45 -6.45
N GLU A 114 20.77 5.84 -7.47
CA GLU A 114 19.43 6.03 -8.04
C GLU A 114 18.30 6.50 -7.08
N PRO A 115 17.33 7.29 -7.58
CA PRO A 115 16.39 8.08 -6.77
C PRO A 115 15.28 7.28 -6.08
N ILE A 116 15.29 5.96 -6.17
CA ILE A 116 14.22 5.10 -5.63
C ILE A 116 14.63 4.63 -4.24
N GLU A 117 13.92 5.13 -3.24
CA GLU A 117 14.15 4.79 -1.84
C GLU A 117 13.02 3.87 -1.36
N PHE A 118 13.38 2.66 -0.94
CA PHE A 118 12.43 1.72 -0.34
C PHE A 118 12.43 1.90 1.17
N THR A 119 11.24 1.97 1.77
CA THR A 119 11.06 2.01 3.22
C THR A 119 10.64 0.64 3.73
N GLU A 120 11.33 0.12 4.75
CA GLU A 120 10.95 -1.13 5.39
C GLU A 120 9.67 -0.96 6.23
N ILE A 121 8.76 -1.93 6.12
CA ILE A 121 7.56 -1.96 6.96
C ILE A 121 7.98 -2.43 8.35
N LYS A 122 7.83 -1.55 9.34
CA LYS A 122 8.19 -1.86 10.73
C LYS A 122 7.15 -2.74 11.43
N ASP A 123 5.87 -2.44 11.21
CA ASP A 123 4.75 -3.11 11.89
C ASP A 123 3.43 -2.87 11.15
N ILE A 124 2.45 -3.76 11.35
CA ILE A 124 1.08 -3.66 10.80
C ILE A 124 0.09 -4.04 11.91
N GLU A 125 -0.72 -3.08 12.37
CA GLU A 125 -1.68 -3.28 13.46
C GLU A 125 -3.15 -3.21 12.98
N PRO A 126 -4.04 -4.09 13.49
CA PRO A 126 -5.47 -3.99 13.21
C PRO A 126 -6.10 -2.84 14.00
N ILE A 127 -6.70 -1.86 13.31
CA ILE A 127 -7.31 -0.66 13.92
C ILE A 127 -8.85 -0.74 14.07
N GLY A 128 -9.43 -1.89 13.71
CA GLY A 128 -10.89 -2.10 13.67
C GLY A 128 -11.59 -1.35 12.53
N THR A 129 -12.93 -1.28 12.60
CA THR A 129 -13.75 -0.62 11.59
C THR A 129 -13.73 0.90 11.79
N LYS A 130 -13.19 1.65 10.83
CA LYS A 130 -13.21 3.11 10.82
C LYS A 130 -13.65 3.65 9.46
N LYS A 131 -14.29 4.81 9.47
CA LYS A 131 -14.60 5.55 8.24
C LYS A 131 -13.28 6.02 7.62
N THR A 132 -13.04 5.63 6.37
CA THR A 132 -11.87 6.03 5.60
C THR A 132 -12.28 6.97 4.48
N TYR A 133 -11.35 7.84 4.09
CA TYR A 133 -11.52 8.75 2.96
C TYR A 133 -10.49 8.37 1.90
N ASP A 134 -10.85 8.54 0.64
CA ASP A 134 -9.96 8.30 -0.49
C ASP A 134 -10.07 9.45 -1.48
N LEU A 135 -9.01 9.64 -2.27
CA LEU A 135 -8.98 10.63 -3.34
C LEU A 135 -8.96 9.89 -4.67
N SER A 136 -9.83 10.28 -5.60
CA SER A 136 -9.79 9.80 -6.97
C SER A 136 -9.13 10.86 -7.85
N ILE A 137 -7.93 10.54 -8.33
CA ILE A 137 -7.16 11.40 -9.23
C ILE A 137 -7.48 10.99 -10.67
N MET A 138 -8.19 11.87 -11.36
CA MET A 138 -8.47 11.75 -12.78
C MET A 138 -7.22 12.09 -13.61
N HIS A 139 -7.05 11.45 -14.75
CA HIS A 139 -5.98 11.78 -15.71
C HIS A 139 -6.57 12.53 -16.90
N GLU A 140 -5.83 13.54 -17.37
CA GLU A 140 -6.08 14.16 -18.69
C GLU A 140 -5.10 13.64 -19.78
N ASP A 141 -3.98 13.00 -19.42
CA ASP A 141 -2.94 12.59 -20.38
C ASP A 141 -2.72 11.06 -20.42
N VAL A 142 -3.04 10.46 -21.57
CA VAL A 142 -3.03 9.00 -21.84
C VAL A 142 -1.62 8.46 -22.12
N ASP A 143 -0.66 9.30 -22.47
CA ASP A 143 0.64 8.88 -23.03
C ASP A 143 1.72 8.52 -22.01
N ARG A 144 1.50 8.81 -20.72
CA ARG A 144 2.42 8.44 -19.64
C ARG A 144 1.68 7.54 -18.67
N GLY A 145 1.73 6.23 -18.92
CA GLY A 145 1.12 5.13 -18.16
C GLY A 145 0.42 5.53 -16.85
N THR A 146 -0.87 5.21 -16.76
CA THR A 146 -1.85 5.56 -15.73
C THR A 146 -1.35 5.45 -14.27
N CYS A 147 -0.55 6.41 -13.83
CA CYS A 147 -0.12 6.50 -12.44
C CYS A 147 -1.23 7.19 -11.65
N ARG A 148 -2.17 6.42 -11.07
CA ARG A 148 -3.19 6.94 -10.16
C ARG A 148 -2.64 7.13 -8.73
N ASN A 149 -1.36 7.51 -8.62
CA ASN A 149 -0.65 7.59 -7.36
C ASN A 149 -0.64 9.01 -6.80
N PHE A 150 -0.60 9.15 -5.48
CA PHE A 150 -0.34 10.41 -4.79
C PHE A 150 0.65 10.21 -3.65
N ILE A 151 1.29 11.30 -3.25
CA ILE A 151 2.23 11.30 -2.13
C ILE A 151 1.50 11.84 -0.90
N ILE A 152 1.47 11.06 0.19
CA ILE A 152 0.91 11.50 1.47
C ILE A 152 1.94 12.23 2.32
N ASN A 153 1.49 12.83 3.44
CA ASN A 153 2.27 13.75 4.28
C ASN A 153 3.56 13.17 4.91
N ASN A 154 3.88 11.90 4.63
CA ASN A 154 5.11 11.21 5.03
C ASN A 154 5.94 10.75 3.82
N GLY A 155 5.76 11.34 2.62
CA GLY A 155 6.58 11.05 1.45
C GLY A 155 6.34 9.67 0.83
N LEU A 156 5.41 8.90 1.38
CA LEU A 156 5.01 7.60 0.84
C LEU A 156 4.12 7.81 -0.37
N GLN A 157 4.47 7.11 -1.45
CA GLN A 157 3.63 7.00 -2.64
C GLN A 157 2.50 6.01 -2.35
N MET A 158 1.27 6.49 -2.36
CA MET A 158 0.06 5.70 -2.24
C MET A 158 -0.61 5.61 -3.60
N HIS A 159 -1.11 4.44 -3.95
CA HIS A 159 -1.95 4.24 -5.14
C HIS A 159 -3.40 4.53 -4.77
N ASN A 160 -4.13 5.34 -5.56
CA ASN A 160 -5.60 5.35 -5.52
C ASN A 160 -6.03 3.91 -5.82
N SER A 161 -6.85 3.27 -5.00
CA SER A 161 -7.12 1.81 -5.10
C SER A 161 -6.11 0.90 -4.38
N GLY A 162 -5.23 1.41 -3.50
CA GLY A 162 -4.44 0.52 -2.62
C GLY A 162 -5.34 -0.45 -1.80
N LYS A 163 -6.57 -0.03 -1.50
CA LYS A 163 -7.60 -0.88 -0.88
C LYS A 163 -8.11 -1.96 -1.83
N ASP A 164 -8.55 -1.61 -3.04
CA ASP A 164 -9.08 -2.62 -3.97
C ASP A 164 -7.97 -3.56 -4.46
N PHE A 165 -6.74 -3.05 -4.60
CA PHE A 165 -5.54 -3.86 -4.83
C PHE A 165 -5.32 -4.87 -3.71
N MET A 166 -5.27 -4.45 -2.44
CA MET A 166 -5.08 -5.37 -1.31
C MET A 166 -6.23 -6.36 -1.17
N VAL A 167 -7.48 -5.92 -1.35
CA VAL A 167 -8.65 -6.80 -1.32
C VAL A 167 -8.60 -7.80 -2.47
N SER A 168 -8.14 -7.39 -3.67
CA SER A 168 -7.96 -8.30 -4.80
C SER A 168 -6.92 -9.38 -4.50
N LEU A 169 -5.82 -9.03 -3.83
CA LEU A 169 -4.81 -9.99 -3.40
C LEU A 169 -5.35 -10.96 -2.35
N MET A 170 -6.11 -10.48 -1.37
CA MET A 170 -6.74 -11.33 -0.35
C MET A 170 -7.74 -12.31 -0.98
N ALA A 171 -8.58 -11.83 -1.91
CA ALA A 171 -9.53 -12.67 -2.62
C ALA A 171 -8.81 -13.78 -3.43
N LEU A 172 -7.73 -13.42 -4.16
CA LEU A 172 -6.94 -14.39 -4.90
C LEU A 172 -6.21 -15.37 -3.99
N TYR A 173 -5.70 -14.94 -2.85
CA TYR A 173 -5.07 -15.83 -1.88
C TYR A 173 -6.06 -16.86 -1.33
N GLU A 174 -7.28 -16.43 -0.98
CA GLU A 174 -8.34 -17.35 -0.55
C GLU A 174 -8.69 -18.36 -1.65
N VAL A 175 -8.79 -17.90 -2.91
CA VAL A 175 -8.96 -18.79 -4.06
C VAL A 175 -7.83 -19.82 -4.12
N MET A 176 -6.56 -19.40 -4.06
CA MET A 176 -5.41 -20.32 -4.10
C MET A 176 -5.50 -21.35 -2.97
N ARG A 177 -5.82 -20.89 -1.75
CA ARG A 177 -5.95 -21.77 -0.61
C ARG A 177 -7.01 -22.84 -0.85
N LEU A 178 -8.18 -22.46 -1.39
CA LEU A 178 -9.25 -23.42 -1.73
C LEU A 178 -8.80 -24.41 -2.81
N LEU A 179 -8.09 -23.96 -3.83
CA LEU A 179 -7.59 -24.80 -4.93
C LEU A 179 -6.51 -25.79 -4.46
N GLU A 180 -5.77 -25.45 -3.41
CA GLU A 180 -4.67 -26.27 -2.84
C GLU A 180 -5.03 -26.98 -1.54
N ILE A 181 -6.32 -27.04 -1.18
CA ILE A 181 -6.75 -27.74 0.03
C ILE A 181 -6.22 -29.19 0.04
N PRO A 182 -5.68 -29.68 1.17
CA PRO A 182 -5.27 -31.07 1.32
C PRO A 182 -6.44 -32.02 1.01
N GLY A 183 -6.25 -32.90 0.03
CA GLY A 183 -7.32 -33.79 -0.44
C GLY A 183 -8.16 -33.23 -1.58
N GLY A 184 -7.82 -32.08 -2.15
CA GLY A 184 -8.24 -31.59 -3.47
C GLY A 184 -9.71 -31.17 -3.62
N SER A 185 -10.52 -31.31 -2.56
CA SER A 185 -11.95 -30.96 -2.57
C SER A 185 -12.27 -29.97 -1.44
N PRO A 186 -12.60 -28.70 -1.78
CA PRO A 186 -13.13 -27.75 -0.81
C PRO A 186 -14.39 -28.26 -0.11
N PHE A 187 -15.25 -28.99 -0.83
CA PHE A 187 -16.50 -29.57 -0.29
C PHE A 187 -16.24 -30.50 0.88
N LYS A 188 -15.29 -31.42 0.72
CA LYS A 188 -14.93 -32.37 1.78
C LYS A 188 -14.27 -31.68 2.96
N TYR A 189 -13.41 -30.68 2.70
CA TYR A 189 -12.72 -29.95 3.76
C TYR A 189 -13.67 -29.13 4.64
N TYR A 190 -14.66 -28.48 4.04
CA TYR A 190 -15.67 -27.71 4.77
C TYR A 190 -16.90 -28.52 5.18
N ASN A 191 -16.94 -29.83 4.88
CA ASN A 191 -18.08 -30.71 5.09
C ASN A 191 -19.40 -30.16 4.49
N ILE A 192 -19.30 -29.65 3.26
CA ILE A 192 -20.42 -29.12 2.47
C ILE A 192 -20.79 -30.19 1.43
N ALA A 193 -22.09 -30.35 1.15
CA ALA A 193 -22.55 -31.26 0.11
C ALA A 193 -21.95 -30.90 -1.27
N GLU A 194 -21.50 -31.91 -2.01
CA GLU A 194 -20.97 -31.75 -3.36
C GLU A 194 -22.06 -31.16 -4.28
N GLY A 195 -21.69 -30.17 -5.09
CA GLY A 195 -22.62 -29.42 -5.96
C GLY A 195 -23.11 -28.09 -5.38
N ASN A 196 -22.94 -27.82 -4.09
CA ASN A 196 -23.22 -26.50 -3.54
C ASN A 196 -22.15 -25.49 -3.99
N PRO A 197 -22.49 -24.30 -4.51
CA PRO A 197 -21.46 -23.33 -4.89
C PRO A 197 -20.73 -22.76 -3.67
N VAL A 198 -19.39 -22.68 -3.74
CA VAL A 198 -18.58 -21.91 -2.79
C VAL A 198 -18.34 -20.51 -3.38
N PHE A 199 -18.80 -19.48 -2.68
CA PHE A 199 -18.63 -18.10 -3.11
C PHE A 199 -17.58 -17.38 -2.25
N ILE A 200 -16.62 -16.74 -2.92
CA ILE A 200 -15.78 -15.71 -2.30
C ILE A 200 -16.43 -14.37 -2.59
N LEU A 201 -17.06 -13.77 -1.58
CA LEU A 201 -17.78 -12.52 -1.72
C LEU A 201 -16.89 -11.34 -1.35
N THR A 202 -16.69 -10.42 -2.29
CA THR A 202 -16.08 -9.12 -2.03
C THR A 202 -17.18 -8.06 -1.88
N VAL A 203 -17.37 -7.55 -0.66
CA VAL A 203 -18.42 -6.57 -0.37
C VAL A 203 -17.87 -5.15 -0.54
N ALA A 204 -18.58 -4.34 -1.33
CA ALA A 204 -18.30 -2.92 -1.50
C ALA A 204 -19.53 -2.07 -1.14
N ASN A 205 -19.32 -0.80 -0.81
CA ASN A 205 -20.39 0.12 -0.41
C ASN A 205 -21.21 0.62 -1.62
N SER A 206 -20.72 0.46 -2.84
CA SER A 206 -21.44 0.80 -4.07
C SER A 206 -21.17 -0.21 -5.19
N THR A 207 -22.10 -0.28 -6.14
CA THR A 207 -22.00 -1.15 -7.32
C THR A 207 -20.80 -0.79 -8.20
N ASP A 208 -20.50 0.50 -8.35
CA ASP A 208 -19.35 0.95 -9.15
C ASP A 208 -18.02 0.51 -8.53
N GLN A 209 -17.90 0.58 -7.20
CA GLN A 209 -16.74 0.08 -6.48
C GLN A 209 -16.58 -1.44 -6.62
N ALA A 210 -17.70 -2.18 -6.53
CA ALA A 210 -17.68 -3.63 -6.75
C ALA A 210 -17.18 -4.00 -8.15
N ARG A 211 -17.58 -3.25 -9.19
CA ARG A 211 -17.11 -3.46 -10.57
C ARG A 211 -15.63 -3.18 -10.74
N ILE A 212 -15.13 -2.10 -10.13
CA ILE A 212 -13.70 -1.76 -10.15
C ILE A 212 -12.89 -2.87 -9.50
N LEU A 213 -13.30 -3.31 -8.30
CA LEU A 213 -12.63 -4.39 -7.57
C LEU A 213 -12.68 -5.73 -8.33
N PHE A 214 -13.82 -6.08 -8.92
CA PHE A 214 -13.93 -7.30 -9.72
C PHE A 214 -13.01 -7.27 -10.95
N THR A 215 -12.93 -6.12 -11.63
CA THR A 215 -12.03 -5.93 -12.77
C THR A 215 -10.58 -6.11 -12.35
N GLU A 216 -10.20 -5.51 -11.21
CA GLU A 216 -8.87 -5.60 -10.61
C GLU A 216 -8.47 -7.05 -10.24
N ILE A 217 -9.42 -7.86 -9.74
CA ILE A 217 -9.23 -9.30 -9.47
C ILE A 217 -9.07 -10.07 -10.77
N LYS A 218 -9.95 -9.83 -11.74
CA LYS A 218 -9.96 -10.51 -13.04
C LYS A 218 -8.66 -10.30 -13.79
N GLU A 219 -8.19 -9.06 -13.88
CA GLU A 219 -6.93 -8.72 -14.55
C GLU A 219 -5.75 -9.46 -13.92
N LYS A 220 -5.61 -9.41 -12.59
CA LYS A 220 -4.53 -10.13 -11.88
C LYS A 220 -4.59 -11.63 -12.09
N MET A 221 -5.78 -12.23 -11.97
CA MET A 221 -5.95 -13.66 -12.14
C MET A 221 -5.59 -14.11 -13.55
N THR A 222 -6.04 -13.39 -14.58
CA THR A 222 -5.71 -13.71 -15.97
C THR A 222 -4.25 -13.48 -16.33
N SER A 223 -3.58 -12.52 -15.68
CA SER A 223 -2.16 -12.25 -15.89
C SER A 223 -1.22 -13.25 -15.18
N SER A 224 -1.72 -13.95 -14.16
CA SER A 224 -0.92 -14.85 -13.33
C SER A 224 -0.76 -16.22 -13.99
N GLU A 225 0.48 -16.71 -14.07
CA GLU A 225 0.78 -18.04 -14.60
C GLU A 225 0.12 -19.16 -13.79
N TYR A 226 -0.02 -18.96 -12.49
CA TYR A 226 -0.57 -19.95 -11.56
C TYR A 226 -2.03 -20.32 -11.86
N PHE A 227 -2.85 -19.36 -12.31
CA PHE A 227 -4.29 -19.58 -12.51
C PHE A 227 -4.63 -20.04 -13.93
N ARG A 228 -3.67 -20.06 -14.85
CA ARG A 228 -3.90 -20.26 -16.29
C ARG A 228 -4.65 -21.56 -16.61
N ASP A 229 -4.35 -22.62 -15.87
CA ASP A 229 -4.93 -23.97 -15.98
C ASP A 229 -6.16 -24.19 -15.07
N LYS A 230 -6.45 -23.25 -14.18
CA LYS A 230 -7.51 -23.35 -13.15
C LYS A 230 -8.73 -22.50 -13.50
N ILE A 231 -8.64 -21.63 -14.49
CA ILE A 231 -9.76 -20.80 -14.96
C ILE A 231 -10.69 -21.64 -15.82
N GLY A 232 -11.97 -21.70 -15.43
CA GLY A 232 -13.04 -22.32 -16.22
C GLY A 232 -13.76 -21.29 -17.10
N HIS A 233 -14.82 -20.70 -16.57
CA HIS A 233 -15.67 -19.74 -17.29
C HIS A 233 -15.59 -18.35 -16.64
N ILE A 234 -15.52 -17.30 -17.45
CA ILE A 234 -15.46 -15.91 -16.99
C ILE A 234 -16.70 -15.18 -17.50
N GLU A 235 -17.47 -14.60 -16.59
CA GLU A 235 -18.63 -13.75 -16.85
C GLU A 235 -18.32 -12.28 -16.52
N ALA A 236 -19.33 -11.42 -16.60
CA ALA A 236 -19.19 -9.99 -16.32
C ALA A 236 -18.97 -9.69 -14.82
N ASP A 237 -19.47 -10.55 -13.94
CA ASP A 237 -19.49 -10.39 -12.48
C ASP A 237 -19.11 -11.68 -11.72
N LYS A 238 -18.79 -12.76 -12.43
CA LYS A 238 -18.43 -14.06 -11.85
C LYS A 238 -17.25 -14.70 -12.58
N ILE A 239 -16.41 -15.42 -11.83
CA ILE A 239 -15.34 -16.25 -12.39
C ILE A 239 -15.43 -17.63 -11.77
N SER A 240 -15.58 -18.65 -12.62
CA SER A 240 -15.65 -20.05 -12.23
C SER A 240 -14.27 -20.68 -12.34
N LEU A 241 -13.86 -21.40 -11.31
CA LEU A 241 -12.54 -22.02 -11.20
C LEU A 241 -12.67 -23.53 -11.05
N ARG A 242 -11.66 -24.24 -11.54
CA ARG A 242 -11.57 -25.70 -11.53
C ARG A 242 -10.52 -26.13 -10.53
N THR A 243 -10.89 -27.05 -9.65
CA THR A 243 -9.94 -27.73 -8.75
C THR A 243 -9.12 -28.76 -9.54
N PRO A 244 -7.97 -29.23 -9.00
CA PRO A 244 -7.23 -30.32 -9.61
C PRO A 244 -8.07 -31.59 -9.82
N GLN A 245 -9.09 -31.84 -8.98
CA GLN A 245 -10.03 -32.95 -9.15
C GLN A 245 -10.97 -32.73 -10.33
N ASP A 246 -11.45 -31.51 -10.53
CA ASP A 246 -12.29 -31.18 -11.69
C ASP A 246 -11.52 -31.32 -13.00
N VAL A 247 -10.24 -30.92 -13.00
CA VAL A 247 -9.33 -31.10 -14.14
C VAL A 247 -9.11 -32.59 -14.41
N ALA A 248 -8.78 -33.38 -13.39
CA ALA A 248 -8.58 -34.82 -13.53
C ALA A 248 -9.87 -35.56 -13.99
N PHE A 249 -11.04 -35.14 -13.49
CA PHE A 249 -12.32 -35.69 -13.93
C PHE A 249 -12.62 -35.34 -15.39
N CYS A 250 -12.39 -34.08 -15.81
CA CYS A 250 -12.52 -33.70 -17.21
C CYS A 250 -11.57 -34.49 -18.11
N GLU A 251 -10.29 -34.62 -17.76
CA GLU A 251 -9.31 -35.38 -18.53
C GLU A 251 -9.68 -36.87 -18.66
N LEU A 252 -10.14 -37.50 -17.57
CA LEU A 252 -10.65 -38.88 -17.58
C LEU A 252 -11.86 -39.06 -18.51
N VAL A 253 -12.75 -38.06 -18.58
CA VAL A 253 -13.91 -38.09 -19.48
C VAL A 253 -13.49 -37.96 -20.95
N PHE A 254 -12.35 -37.33 -21.24
CA PHE A 254 -11.83 -37.21 -22.61
C PHE A 254 -10.92 -38.36 -23.05
N ASP A 255 -10.25 -39.07 -22.13
CA ASP A 255 -9.34 -40.20 -22.43
C ASP A 255 -10.04 -41.56 -22.54
N VAL A 256 -11.27 -41.69 -22.02
CA VAL A 256 -12.14 -42.85 -22.29
C VAL A 256 -12.86 -42.60 -23.61
N GLY A 257 -12.21 -42.96 -24.71
CA GLY A 257 -12.72 -42.75 -26.07
C GLY A 257 -14.14 -43.28 -26.29
N ASP A 258 -15.09 -42.36 -26.46
CA ASP A 258 -16.04 -42.26 -27.58
C ASP A 258 -17.09 -41.18 -27.29
N GLY A 259 -17.01 -40.05 -28.02
CA GLY A 259 -18.17 -39.22 -28.38
C GLY A 259 -19.03 -38.56 -27.27
N PRO A 260 -19.96 -37.66 -27.66
CA PRO A 260 -20.74 -36.85 -26.73
C PRO A 260 -21.90 -37.68 -26.17
N VAL A 261 -21.71 -38.33 -25.03
CA VAL A 261 -22.81 -39.09 -24.38
C VAL A 261 -23.29 -38.43 -23.09
N PHE A 262 -22.49 -37.59 -22.43
CA PHE A 262 -22.89 -36.97 -21.15
C PHE A 262 -23.84 -35.77 -21.29
N TYR A 263 -23.79 -35.03 -22.40
CA TYR A 263 -24.73 -33.92 -22.65
C TYR A 263 -26.16 -34.39 -22.96
N ASP A 264 -26.33 -35.63 -23.43
CA ASP A 264 -27.64 -36.20 -23.76
C ASP A 264 -28.32 -36.89 -22.56
N VAL A 265 -27.57 -37.24 -21.51
CA VAL A 265 -28.13 -37.80 -20.27
C VAL A 265 -28.71 -36.68 -19.40
N LEU A 266 -27.98 -35.58 -19.21
CA LEU A 266 -28.46 -34.43 -18.43
C LEU A 266 -29.66 -33.73 -19.08
N LYS A 267 -29.72 -33.65 -20.42
CA LYS A 267 -30.91 -33.13 -21.12
C LYS A 267 -32.13 -34.05 -21.05
N LYS A 268 -31.93 -35.37 -20.93
CA LYS A 268 -33.03 -36.32 -20.75
C LYS A 268 -33.59 -36.30 -19.33
N GLU A 269 -32.76 -36.03 -18.33
CA GLU A 269 -33.21 -35.86 -16.94
C GLU A 269 -33.96 -34.53 -16.76
N GLU A 270 -33.48 -33.42 -17.34
CA GLU A 270 -34.19 -32.13 -17.31
C GLU A 270 -35.53 -32.14 -18.09
N GLN A 271 -35.67 -32.98 -19.14
CA GLN A 271 -36.93 -33.14 -19.87
C GLN A 271 -37.94 -34.01 -19.12
N ASN A 272 -37.50 -35.05 -18.41
CA ASN A 272 -38.38 -35.90 -17.61
C ASN A 272 -38.95 -35.17 -16.37
N GLU A 273 -38.19 -34.29 -15.72
CA GLU A 273 -38.68 -33.50 -14.57
C GLU A 273 -39.70 -32.42 -14.99
N GLN A 274 -39.62 -31.91 -16.22
CA GLN A 274 -40.59 -30.96 -16.77
C GLN A 274 -41.89 -31.64 -17.21
N GLU A 275 -41.85 -32.89 -17.68
CA GLU A 275 -43.05 -33.65 -18.03
C GLU A 275 -43.81 -34.14 -16.78
N GLU A 276 -43.14 -34.60 -15.73
CA GLU A 276 -43.80 -35.01 -14.47
C GLU A 276 -44.47 -33.83 -13.73
N SER A 277 -43.95 -32.61 -13.88
CA SER A 277 -44.53 -31.40 -13.27
C SER A 277 -45.81 -30.92 -13.96
N GLN A 278 -46.03 -31.27 -15.25
CA GLN A 278 -47.21 -30.85 -16.01
C GLN A 278 -48.39 -31.84 -15.86
N THR A 279 -48.14 -33.11 -15.56
CA THR A 279 -49.19 -34.12 -15.35
C THR A 279 -49.89 -34.00 -13.99
N VAL A 280 -49.26 -33.36 -13.00
CA VAL A 280 -49.84 -33.17 -11.65
C VAL A 280 -50.82 -31.98 -11.59
N THR A 281 -50.80 -31.07 -12.57
CA THR A 281 -51.71 -29.91 -12.61
C THR A 281 -52.97 -30.12 -13.48
N ALA A 282 -53.14 -31.29 -14.09
CA ALA A 282 -54.24 -31.59 -15.02
C ALA A 282 -55.13 -32.78 -14.60
N LYS A 283 -55.27 -33.04 -13.28
CA LYS A 283 -56.28 -33.95 -12.71
C LYS A 283 -57.03 -33.31 -11.55
#